data_AF-A0A7K8H1Y2-F1
#
_entry.id   AF-A0A7K8H1Y2-F1
#
_cell.length_a   1.000
_cell.length_b   1.000
_cell.length_c   1.000
_cell.angle_alpha   90.00
_cell.angle_beta   90.00
_cell.angle_gamma   90.00
#
_symmetry.space_group_name_H-M   'P 1'
#
loop_
_entity.id
_entity.type
_entity.pdbx_description
1 polymer ?
#
loop_
_entity_poly.entity_id
_entity_poly.type
_entity_poly.pdbx_seq_one_letter_code
_entity_poly.pdbx_strand_id
1 'polypeptide(L)' 'WVEHLPESESTQYQLLYSRGTGVIHVVGIVPQSHLNVLTLSVEDGEITKQVVGPKCWI' A
#
# COMPACT_ATOMS: atom_id res chain seq x y z
N TRP A 1 -9.05 -7.54 12.99
CA TRP A 1 -9.52 -6.22 12.56
C TRP A 1 -9.25 -6.11 11.06
N VAL A 2 -10.14 -5.48 10.29
CA VAL A 2 -10.05 -5.37 8.82
C VAL A 2 -10.17 -3.89 8.47
N GLU A 3 -9.09 -3.30 7.97
CA GLU A 3 -9.14 -1.96 7.40
C GLU A 3 -9.52 -2.02 5.93
N HIS A 4 -10.44 -1.15 5.53
CA HIS A 4 -10.82 -1.01 4.14
C HIS A 4 -9.75 -0.18 3.42
N LEU A 5 -8.91 -0.87 2.63
CA LEU A 5 -7.98 -0.21 1.74
C LEU A 5 -8.76 0.64 0.71
N PRO A 6 -8.31 1.87 0.41
CA PRO A 6 -9.02 2.77 -0.50
C PRO A 6 -9.22 2.13 -1.88
N GLU A 7 -10.44 2.29 -2.43
CA GLU A 7 -10.98 1.71 -3.69
C GLU A 7 -10.10 0.63 -4.34
N SER A 8 -10.14 -0.54 -3.69
CA SER A 8 -9.30 -1.69 -4.01
C SER A 8 -9.73 -2.51 -5.23
N GLU A 9 -10.82 -2.16 -5.94
CA GLU A 9 -11.40 -3.02 -6.99
C GLU A 9 -10.42 -3.41 -8.11
N SER A 10 -9.36 -2.61 -8.32
CA SER A 10 -8.30 -2.89 -9.30
C SER A 10 -6.88 -2.94 -8.73
N THR A 11 -6.68 -2.68 -7.43
CA THR A 11 -5.33 -2.65 -6.85
C THR A 11 -4.86 -4.05 -6.45
N GLN A 12 -3.82 -4.55 -7.11
CA GLN A 12 -3.16 -5.80 -6.76
C GLN A 12 -2.00 -5.53 -5.80
N TYR A 13 -2.17 -5.91 -4.53
CA TYR A 13 -1.10 -5.84 -3.54
C TYR A 13 -0.15 -7.01 -3.68
N GLN A 14 1.13 -6.73 -3.93
CA GLN A 14 2.13 -7.74 -4.30
C GLN A 14 3.33 -7.78 -3.36
N LEU A 15 3.60 -6.71 -2.61
CA LEU A 15 4.76 -6.63 -1.72
C LEU A 15 4.37 -6.09 -0.35
N LEU A 16 4.87 -6.77 0.68
CA LEU A 16 4.81 -6.35 2.07
C LEU A 16 6.24 -6.24 2.60
N TYR A 17 6.58 -5.11 3.22
CA TYR A 17 7.90 -4.88 3.80
C TYR A 17 7.81 -4.21 5.17
N SER A 18 8.54 -4.73 6.15
CA SER A 18 8.73 -4.07 7.45
C SER A 18 10.18 -4.15 7.88
N ARG A 19 10.66 -3.08 8.52
CA ARG A 19 12.03 -2.96 9.05
C ARG A 19 12.07 -3.00 10.58
N GLY A 20 10.98 -3.41 11.24
CA GLY A 20 10.88 -3.41 12.71
C GLY A 20 10.74 -2.01 13.33
N THR A 21 10.37 -1.00 12.54
CA THR A 21 10.19 0.39 12.98
C THR A 21 8.74 0.72 13.38
N GLY A 22 7.94 -0.30 13.74
CA GLY A 22 6.52 -0.12 14.09
C GLY A 22 5.60 0.17 12.91
N VAL A 23 6.10 0.08 11.67
CA VAL A 23 5.29 0.28 10.45
C VAL A 23 5.53 -0.82 9.42
N ILE A 24 4.52 -1.05 8.59
CA ILE A 24 4.54 -1.94 7.43
C ILE A 24 4.30 -1.10 6.18
N HIS A 25 5.11 -1.35 5.15
CA HIS A 25 4.91 -0.76 3.84
C HIS A 25 4.26 -1.82 2.94
N VAL A 26 3.20 -1.42 2.26
CA VAL A 26 2.47 -2.26 1.31
C VAL A 26 2.55 -1.61 -0.06
N VAL A 27 2.93 -2.38 -1.08
CA VAL A 27 2.93 -1.91 -2.46
C VAL A 27 1.81 -2.60 -3.22
N GLY A 28 0.92 -1.79 -3.76
CA GLY A 28 -0.15 -2.14 -4.67
C GLY A 28 0.11 -1.63 -6.08
N ILE A 29 -0.29 -2.41 -7.07
CA ILE A 29 -0.26 -2.01 -8.48
C ILE A 29 -1.70 -1.93 -8.97
N VAL A 30 -2.07 -0.80 -9.56
CA VAL A 30 -3.27 -0.69 -10.39
C VAL A 30 -2.84 -0.98 -11.84
N PRO A 31 -3.32 -2.07 -12.46
CA PRO A 31 -2.99 -2.39 -13.85
C PRO A 31 -3.22 -1.19 -14.77
N GLN A 32 -2.26 -0.96 -15.69
CA GLN A 32 -2.32 0.09 -16.70
C GLN A 32 -2.45 1.54 -16.16
N SER A 33 -2.24 1.77 -14.86
CA SER A 33 -2.44 3.10 -14.27
C SER A 33 -1.27 3.57 -13.41
N HIS A 34 -1.14 3.07 -12.18
CA HIS A 34 -0.21 3.62 -11.20
C HIS A 34 0.22 2.59 -10.14
N LEU A 35 1.27 2.93 -9.42
CA LEU A 35 1.69 2.24 -8.19
C LEU A 35 1.10 2.98 -6.99
N ASN A 36 0.65 2.23 -6.01
CA ASN A 36 0.16 2.72 -4.73
C ASN A 36 1.06 2.17 -3.61
N VAL A 37 1.63 3.03 -2.79
CA VAL A 37 2.42 2.63 -1.63
C VAL A 37 1.71 3.11 -0.37
N LEU A 38 1.35 2.16 0.49
CA LEU A 38 0.73 2.41 1.78
C LEU A 38 1.75 2.20 2.89
N THR A 39 1.68 3.02 3.93
CA THR A 39 2.35 2.79 5.20
C THR A 39 1.29 2.57 6.26
N LEU A 40 1.30 1.38 6.84
CA LEU A 40 0.41 0.95 7.90
C LEU A 40 1.18 0.99 9.23
N SER A 41 0.51 1.43 10.29
CA SER A 41 1.00 1.24 11.65
C SER A 41 0.82 -0.22 12.07
N VAL A 42 1.80 -0.77 12.78
CA VAL A 42 1.74 -2.15 13.30
C VAL A 42 0.86 -2.22 14.55
N GLU A 43 0.69 -1.11 15.26
CA GLU A 43 0.02 -1.07 16.57
C GLU A 43 -1.50 -1.18 16.43
N ASP A 44 -2.08 -0.37 15.55
CA ASP A 44 -3.52 -0.24 15.33
C ASP A 44 -3.94 -0.70 13.92
N GLY A 45 -2.98 -0.85 13.00
CA GLY A 45 -3.23 -1.20 11.62
C GLY A 45 -3.56 -0.01 10.73
N GLU A 46 -3.52 1.23 11.23
CA GLU A 46 -3.99 2.40 10.48
C GLU A 46 -3.07 2.77 9.31
N ILE A 47 -3.67 3.16 8.18
CA ILE A 47 -2.95 3.82 7.09
C ILE A 47 -2.47 5.20 7.55
N THR A 48 -1.20 5.25 7.94
CA THR A 48 -0.51 6.49 8.35
C THR A 48 -0.04 7.31 7.15
N LYS A 49 0.15 6.68 5.99
CA LYS A 49 0.56 7.35 4.76
C LYS A 49 0.13 6.60 3.51
N GLN A 50 -0.19 7.34 2.47
CA GLN A 50 -0.41 6.83 1.12
C GLN A 50 0.34 7.67 0.09
N VAL A 51 1.02 7.01 -0.85
CA VAL A 51 1.71 7.66 -1.97
C VAL A 51 1.29 6.98 -3.27
N VAL A 52 0.74 7.78 -4.18
CA VAL A 52 0.39 7.34 -5.54
C VAL A 52 1.47 7.84 -6.50
N GLY A 53 2.13 6.92 -7.20
CA GLY A 53 3.20 7.23 -8.14
C GLY A 53 2.86 6.74 -9.55
N PRO A 54 3.25 7.45 -10.61
CA PRO A 54 3.04 7.00 -11.98
C PRO A 54 3.76 5.66 -12.19
N LYS A 55 3.08 4.73 -12.87
CA LYS A 55 3.70 3.50 -13.35
C LYS A 55 4.52 3.84 -14.60
N CYS A 56 5.72 4.36 -14.41
CA CYS A 56 6.52 4.93 -15.51
C CYS A 56 7.34 3.88 -16.29
N TRP A 57 7.37 2.61 -15.86
CA TRP A 57 8.20 1.59 -16.49
C TRP A 57 7.58 0.20 -16.34
N ILE A 58 6.62 -0.16 -17.21
CA ILE A 58 6.42 -1.50 -17.76
C ILE A 58 5.85 -1.35 -19.16
#